data_AF-A0A2V9BDS5-F1
#
_entry.id   AF-A0A2V9BDS5-F1
#
_cell.length_a   1.000
_cell.length_b   1.000
_cell.length_c   1.000
_cell.angle_alpha   90.00
_cell.angle_beta   90.00
_cell.angle_gamma   90.00
#
_symmetry.space_group_name_H-M   'P 1'
#
loop_
_entity.id
_entity.type
_entity.pdbx_description
1 polymer ?
#
loop_
_entity_poly.entity_id
_entity_poly.type
_entity_poly.pdbx_seq_one_letter_code
_entity_poly.pdbx_strand_id
1 'polypeptide(L)'
;MRPSGQTMRFVLAVVFALLIGPQALRGQAVNATLLGTVTDVSGAVVAGAKVTITEMKTGVGRKSTTNDSGNYEFSDLPPGQYQVAVEREGFKKSVRSGVDVLVNSDVRVNLALEPGALTQRQ
;
A
#
# COMPACT_ATOMS: atom_id res chain seq x y z
N MET A 1 -4.39 -64.43 0.41
CA MET A 1 -3.70 -63.57 -0.58
C MET A 1 -2.79 -62.59 0.14
N ARG A 2 -1.46 -62.75 0.02
CA ARG A 2 -0.49 -61.75 0.48
C ARG A 2 -0.23 -60.79 -0.69
N PRO A 3 -0.45 -59.47 -0.56
CA PRO A 3 -0.08 -58.56 -1.64
C PRO A 3 1.42 -58.72 -1.90
N SER A 4 1.77 -59.00 -3.16
CA SER A 4 3.15 -59.17 -3.61
C SER A 4 3.95 -57.91 -3.27
N GLY A 5 5.17 -58.07 -2.73
CA GLY A 5 5.97 -56.93 -2.22
C GLY A 5 6.24 -55.83 -3.26
N GLN A 6 6.00 -56.11 -4.55
CA GLN A 6 6.05 -55.15 -5.65
C GLN A 6 4.85 -54.19 -5.67
N THR A 7 3.64 -54.63 -5.34
CA THR A 7 2.45 -53.75 -5.29
C THR A 7 2.48 -52.84 -4.07
N MET A 8 2.98 -53.34 -2.93
CA MET A 8 3.19 -52.54 -1.71
C MET A 8 4.23 -51.42 -1.94
N ARG A 9 5.31 -51.72 -2.67
CA ARG A 9 6.35 -50.75 -3.03
C ARG A 9 5.86 -49.67 -3.99
N PHE A 10 5.00 -50.04 -4.95
CA PHE A 10 4.39 -49.08 -5.87
C PHE A 10 3.43 -48.12 -5.16
N VAL A 11 2.60 -48.63 -4.24
CA VAL A 11 1.66 -47.81 -3.46
C VAL A 11 2.41 -46.82 -2.55
N LEU A 12 3.49 -47.27 -1.89
CA LEU A 12 4.34 -46.40 -1.08
C LEU A 12 5.03 -45.31 -1.90
N ALA A 13 5.51 -45.62 -3.11
CA ALA A 13 6.13 -44.65 -3.99
C ALA A 13 5.15 -43.56 -4.49
N VAL A 14 3.90 -43.93 -4.76
CA VAL A 14 2.84 -43.00 -5.17
C VAL A 14 2.43 -42.08 -4.01
N VAL A 15 2.32 -42.62 -2.78
CA VAL A 15 2.01 -41.83 -1.59
C VAL A 15 3.13 -40.85 -1.25
N PHE A 16 4.39 -41.29 -1.38
CA PHE A 16 5.55 -40.42 -1.14
C PHE A 16 5.67 -39.30 -2.18
N ALA A 17 5.35 -39.56 -3.46
CA ALA A 17 5.30 -38.54 -4.50
C ALA A 17 4.17 -37.51 -4.28
N LEU A 18 3.07 -37.89 -3.62
CA LEU A 18 1.95 -36.99 -3.31
C LEU A 18 2.24 -36.05 -2.12
N LEU A 19 3.11 -36.47 -1.19
CA LEU A 19 3.51 -35.69 -0.01
C LEU A 19 4.57 -34.61 -0.31
N ILE A 20 5.20 -34.66 -1.49
CA ILE A 20 6.21 -33.68 -1.96
C ILE A 20 5.63 -32.83 -3.11
N GLY A 21 4.30 -32.69 -3.16
CA GLY A 21 3.64 -31.76 -4.09
C GLY A 21 4.14 -30.32 -3.90
N PRO A 22 4.22 -29.50 -4.96
CA PRO A 22 4.93 -28.24 -4.94
C PRO A 22 4.36 -27.27 -3.89
N GLN A 23 5.10 -27.08 -2.80
CA GLN A 23 4.86 -26.08 -1.75
C GLN A 23 5.30 -24.68 -2.25
N ALA A 24 4.89 -24.29 -3.45
CA ALA A 24 5.29 -23.04 -4.08
C ALA A 24 4.07 -22.18 -4.45
N LEU A 25 3.16 -21.99 -3.50
CA LEU A 25 2.27 -20.82 -3.54
C LEU A 25 2.99 -19.69 -2.80
N ARG A 26 4.03 -19.14 -3.43
CA ARG A 26 4.45 -17.79 -3.11
C ARG A 26 3.31 -16.89 -3.55
N GLY A 27 2.53 -16.39 -2.58
CA GLY A 27 1.57 -15.32 -2.83
C GLY A 27 2.31 -14.24 -3.60
N GLN A 28 1.90 -14.01 -4.85
CA GLN A 28 2.48 -12.93 -5.65
C GLN A 28 2.33 -11.67 -4.79
N ALA A 29 3.46 -11.08 -4.38
CA ALA A 29 3.47 -9.79 -3.74
C ALA A 29 3.06 -8.79 -4.80
N VAL A 30 1.75 -8.68 -4.96
CA VAL A 30 1.11 -7.78 -5.89
C VAL A 30 1.18 -6.42 -5.23
N ASN A 31 2.28 -5.74 -5.51
CA ASN A 31 2.62 -4.47 -4.90
C ASN A 31 2.26 -3.35 -5.86
N ALA A 32 1.54 -2.37 -5.35
CA ALA A 32 1.22 -1.13 -6.04
C ALA A 32 1.96 0.04 -5.38
N THR A 33 2.08 1.14 -6.12
CA THR A 33 2.73 2.36 -5.65
C THR A 33 1.72 3.49 -5.64
N LEU A 34 1.61 4.21 -4.53
CA LEU A 34 0.88 5.47 -4.45
C LEU A 34 1.88 6.59 -4.27
N LEU A 35 1.90 7.53 -5.20
CA LEU A 35 2.83 8.64 -5.21
C LEU A 35 2.13 9.95 -5.52
N GLY A 36 2.78 11.07 -5.26
CA GLY A 36 2.18 12.35 -5.60
C GLY A 36 3.07 13.53 -5.26
N THR A 37 2.49 14.71 -5.45
CA THR A 37 3.09 15.99 -5.06
C THR A 37 2.09 16.76 -4.22
N VAL A 38 2.59 17.39 -3.17
CA VAL A 38 1.84 18.34 -2.34
C VAL A 38 2.23 19.76 -2.73
N THR A 39 1.24 20.57 -3.06
CA THR A 39 1.40 22.01 -3.33
C THR A 39 0.51 22.83 -2.41
N ASP A 40 0.70 24.14 -2.38
CA ASP A 40 -0.25 25.13 -1.84
C ASP A 40 -1.20 25.63 -2.96
N VAL A 41 -2.26 26.36 -2.61
CA VAL A 41 -3.20 27.01 -3.55
C VAL A 41 -2.55 27.98 -4.54
N SER A 42 -1.38 28.52 -4.23
CA SER A 42 -0.53 29.34 -5.11
C SER A 42 0.26 28.52 -6.14
N GLY A 43 0.27 27.19 -6.01
CA GLY A 43 1.05 26.28 -6.86
C GLY A 43 2.48 26.02 -6.37
N ALA A 44 2.91 26.63 -5.26
CA ALA A 44 4.21 26.35 -4.65
C ALA A 44 4.25 24.93 -4.04
N VAL A 45 5.38 24.22 -4.15
CA VAL A 45 5.55 22.90 -3.54
C VAL A 45 5.66 22.99 -2.02
N VAL A 46 5.13 22.01 -1.31
CA VAL A 46 5.18 21.96 0.17
C VAL A 46 6.08 20.81 0.62
N ALA A 47 7.29 21.15 1.02
CA ALA A 47 8.24 20.22 1.63
C ALA A 47 7.94 19.97 3.11
N GLY A 48 8.29 18.78 3.62
CA GLY A 48 8.10 18.44 5.02
C GLY A 48 6.63 18.28 5.45
N ALA A 49 5.71 18.13 4.51
CA ALA A 49 4.32 17.82 4.78
C ALA A 49 4.19 16.34 5.15
N LYS A 50 3.49 16.06 6.25
CA LYS A 50 3.22 14.69 6.69
C LYS A 50 2.06 14.14 5.88
N VAL A 51 2.31 13.06 5.16
CA VAL A 51 1.31 12.32 4.39
C VAL A 51 0.96 11.05 5.14
N THR A 52 -0.32 10.80 5.35
CA THR A 52 -0.84 9.56 5.94
C THR A 52 -1.78 8.92 4.94
N ILE A 53 -1.49 7.69 4.55
CA ILE A 53 -2.44 6.86 3.80
C ILE A 53 -3.11 5.87 4.75
N THR A 54 -4.40 5.65 4.59
CA THR A 54 -5.18 4.69 5.39
C THR A 54 -5.96 3.80 4.45
N GLU A 55 -5.76 2.50 4.53
CA GLU A 55 -6.58 1.54 3.77
C GLU A 55 -7.98 1.47 4.41
N MET A 56 -9.01 1.68 3.60
CA MET A 56 -10.38 1.94 4.06
C MET A 56 -11.08 0.70 4.63
N LYS A 57 -10.69 -0.52 4.22
CA LYS A 57 -11.32 -1.77 4.69
C LYS A 57 -10.72 -2.28 6.00
N THR A 58 -9.43 -2.09 6.20
CA THR A 58 -8.62 -2.63 7.30
C THR A 58 -8.27 -1.55 8.33
N GLY A 59 -8.36 -0.27 7.96
CA GLY A 59 -7.96 0.85 8.80
C GLY A 59 -6.45 0.99 8.98
N VAL A 60 -5.64 0.20 8.27
CA VAL A 60 -4.19 0.22 8.40
C VAL A 60 -3.63 1.51 7.80
N GLY A 61 -2.95 2.28 8.64
CA GLY A 61 -2.33 3.54 8.28
C GLY A 61 -0.83 3.43 8.03
N ARG A 62 -0.32 4.06 6.96
CA ARG A 62 1.11 4.30 6.71
C ARG A 62 1.39 5.79 6.63
N LYS A 63 2.58 6.21 7.06
CA LYS A 63 2.99 7.61 7.09
C LYS A 63 4.28 7.81 6.32
N SER A 64 4.38 8.93 5.63
CA SER A 64 5.57 9.41 4.95
C SER A 64 5.61 10.94 5.03
N THR A 65 6.72 11.54 4.63
CA THR A 65 6.90 12.99 4.62
C THR A 65 7.31 13.42 3.22
N THR A 66 6.80 14.56 2.74
CA THR A 66 7.22 15.09 1.45
C THR A 66 8.67 15.54 1.47
N ASN A 67 9.39 15.28 0.38
CA ASN A 67 10.76 15.75 0.18
C ASN A 67 10.80 17.25 -0.22
N ASP A 68 11.99 17.77 -0.51
CA ASP A 68 12.20 19.19 -0.87
C ASP A 68 11.48 19.63 -2.16
N SER A 69 11.13 18.69 -3.03
CA SER A 69 10.32 18.92 -4.23
C SER A 69 8.80 18.76 -3.98
N GLY A 70 8.40 18.54 -2.74
CA GLY A 70 7.00 18.31 -2.35
C GLY A 70 6.49 16.91 -2.72
N ASN A 71 7.34 16.00 -3.17
CA ASN A 71 6.96 14.66 -3.59
C ASN A 71 6.90 13.69 -2.41
N TYR A 72 6.00 12.73 -2.50
CA TYR A 72 5.91 11.60 -1.58
C TYR A 72 5.63 10.30 -2.34
N GLU A 73 5.98 9.17 -1.74
CA GLU A 73 5.77 7.84 -2.28
C GLU A 73 5.46 6.83 -1.18
N PHE A 74 4.58 5.90 -1.50
CA PHE A 74 4.26 4.70 -0.73
C PHE A 74 4.29 3.51 -1.68
N SER A 75 5.36 2.74 -1.62
CA SER A 75 5.52 1.49 -2.36
C SER A 75 4.97 0.31 -1.55
N ASP A 76 4.85 -0.85 -2.19
CA ASP A 76 4.41 -2.11 -1.55
C ASP A 76 3.04 -1.98 -0.88
N LEU A 77 2.08 -1.39 -1.58
CA LEU A 77 0.70 -1.29 -1.15
C LEU A 77 -0.13 -2.48 -1.65
N PRO A 78 -0.88 -3.16 -0.76
CA PRO A 78 -1.93 -4.07 -1.17
C PRO A 78 -2.98 -3.36 -2.03
N PRO A 79 -3.54 -4.02 -3.06
CA PRO A 79 -4.67 -3.48 -3.79
C PRO A 79 -5.86 -3.23 -2.87
N GLY A 80 -6.50 -2.07 -3.00
CA GLY A 80 -7.54 -1.63 -2.09
C GLY A 80 -7.94 -0.17 -2.31
N GLN A 81 -8.82 0.32 -1.44
CA GLN A 81 -9.24 1.71 -1.47
C GLN A 81 -8.58 2.46 -0.32
N TYR A 82 -7.94 3.59 -0.63
CA TYR A 82 -7.16 4.35 0.33
C TYR A 82 -7.72 5.75 0.54
N GLN A 83 -7.57 6.25 1.75
CA GLN A 83 -7.67 7.66 2.08
C GLN A 83 -6.26 8.24 2.22
N VAL A 84 -6.01 9.37 1.58
CA VAL A 84 -4.75 10.12 1.67
C VAL A 84 -5.03 11.42 2.44
N ALA A 85 -4.37 11.60 3.58
CA ALA A 85 -4.44 12.80 4.39
C ALA A 85 -3.08 13.50 4.44
N VAL A 86 -3.06 14.82 4.26
CA VAL A 86 -1.84 15.62 4.28
C VAL A 86 -1.96 16.70 5.36
N GLU A 87 -0.93 16.82 6.18
CA GLU A 87 -0.84 17.75 7.31
C GLU A 87 0.50 18.51 7.24
N ARG A 88 0.45 19.84 7.37
CA ARG A 88 1.63 20.69 7.54
C ARG A 88 1.27 21.85 8.46
N GLU A 89 2.19 22.25 9.33
CA GLU A 89 1.99 23.41 10.19
C GLU A 89 1.73 24.68 9.37
N GLY A 90 0.77 25.49 9.79
CA GLY A 90 0.33 26.68 9.04
C GLY A 90 -0.66 26.38 7.90
N PHE A 91 -0.98 25.12 7.64
CA PHE A 91 -1.96 24.70 6.63
C PHE A 91 -3.15 23.99 7.26
N LYS A 92 -4.32 24.06 6.60
CA LYS A 92 -5.43 23.17 6.92
C LYS A 92 -5.08 21.76 6.48
N LYS A 93 -5.55 20.77 7.24
CA LYS A 93 -5.46 19.36 6.85
C LYS A 93 -6.31 19.12 5.60
N SER A 94 -5.70 18.59 4.55
CA SER A 94 -6.40 18.13 3.34
C SER A 94 -6.56 16.62 3.37
N VAL A 95 -7.75 16.13 3.00
CA VAL A 95 -8.05 14.69 2.95
C VAL A 95 -8.70 14.34 1.62
N ARG A 96 -8.17 13.32 0.95
CA ARG A 96 -8.74 12.73 -0.26
C ARG A 96 -9.04 11.26 0.01
N SER A 97 -10.33 10.93 0.08
CA SER A 97 -10.82 9.56 0.27
C SER A 97 -11.13 8.90 -1.07
N GLY A 98 -11.25 7.57 -1.07
CA GLY A 98 -11.73 6.84 -2.24
C GLY A 98 -10.70 6.68 -3.36
N VAL A 99 -9.40 6.64 -3.02
CA VAL A 99 -8.35 6.40 -4.00
C VAL A 99 -8.26 4.90 -4.27
N ASP A 100 -8.65 4.46 -5.46
CA ASP A 100 -8.53 3.06 -5.87
C ASP A 100 -7.10 2.74 -6.28
N VAL A 101 -6.49 1.80 -5.56
CA VAL A 101 -5.15 1.28 -5.83
C VAL A 101 -5.28 -0.14 -6.36
N LEU A 102 -4.94 -0.33 -7.63
CA LEU A 102 -5.06 -1.61 -8.33
C LEU A 102 -3.75 -2.40 -8.28
N VAL A 103 -3.85 -3.70 -8.52
CA VAL A 103 -2.70 -4.59 -8.73
C VAL A 103 -1.72 -3.99 -9.74
N ASN A 104 -0.43 -3.95 -9.37
CA ASN A 104 0.67 -3.55 -10.26
C ASN A 104 0.43 -2.19 -10.92
N SER A 105 -0.04 -1.21 -10.13
CA SER A 105 -0.35 0.13 -10.62
C SER A 105 0.42 1.22 -9.87
N ASP A 106 0.74 2.29 -10.60
CA ASP A 106 1.26 3.54 -10.04
C ASP A 106 0.12 4.57 -10.00
N VAL A 107 -0.42 4.81 -8.80
CA VAL A 107 -1.52 5.74 -8.58
C VAL A 107 -0.97 7.09 -8.15
N ARG A 108 -1.17 8.10 -9.00
CA ARG A 108 -0.76 9.46 -8.68
C ARG A 108 -1.87 10.26 -8.01
N VAL A 109 -1.60 10.74 -6.79
CA VAL A 109 -2.53 11.57 -6.02
C VAL A 109 -1.84 12.89 -5.65
N ASN A 110 -2.10 13.93 -6.42
CA ASN A 110 -1.66 15.28 -6.05
C ASN A 110 -2.67 15.92 -5.10
N LEU A 111 -2.19 16.66 -4.10
CA LEU A 111 -3.04 17.40 -3.16
C LEU A 111 -2.55 18.85 -3.06
N ALA A 112 -3.50 19.78 -3.02
CA ALA A 112 -3.23 21.15 -2.63
C ALA A 112 -3.61 21.35 -1.16
N LEU A 113 -2.75 22.03 -0.40
CA LEU A 113 -3.01 22.50 0.94
C LEU A 113 -3.52 23.94 0.88
N GLU A 114 -4.56 24.20 1.65
CA GLU A 114 -5.00 25.57 1.90
C GLU A 114 -4.26 26.12 3.12
N PRO A 115 -3.87 27.40 3.13
CA PRO A 115 -3.39 28.07 4.33
C PRO A 115 -4.40 27.88 5.46
N GLY A 116 -3.90 27.45 6.61
CA GLY A 116 -4.65 27.46 7.84
C GLY A 116 -4.91 28.92 8.21
N ALA A 117 -6.16 29.26 8.54
CA ALA A 117 -6.32 30.42 9.40
C ALA A 117 -5.48 30.11 10.63
N LEU A 118 -4.45 30.92 10.90
CA LEU A 118 -3.72 30.84 12.16
C LEU A 118 -4.81 30.87 13.23
N THR A 119 -5.05 29.73 13.87
CA THR A 119 -5.92 29.70 15.05
C THR A 119 -5.18 30.54 16.06
N GLN A 120 -5.53 31.83 16.09
CA GLN A 120 -5.17 32.75 17.14
C GLN A 120 -5.76 32.13 18.39
N ARG A 121 -4.92 31.39 19.14
CA ARG A 121 -5.21 31.09 20.53
C ARG A 121 -5.17 32.45 21.22
N GLN A 122 -6.35 33.04 21.41
CA GLN A 122 -6.55 34.07 22.43
C GLN A 122 -6.52 33.41 23.80
#